data_AF-A0A3M8X4Q3-F1
#
_entry.id   AF-A0A3M8X4Q3-F1
#
_cell.length_a   1.000
_cell.length_b   1.000
_cell.length_c   1.000
_cell.angle_alpha   90.00
_cell.angle_beta   90.00
_cell.angle_gamma   90.00
#
_symmetry.space_group_name_H-M   'P 1'
#
loop_
_entity.id
_entity.type
_entity.pdbx_description
1 polymer ?
#
loop_
_entity_poly.entity_id
_entity_poly.type
_entity_poly.pdbx_seq_one_letter_code
_entity_poly.pdbx_strand_id
1 'polypeptide(L)'
;MAVEADTQQERVAGRVWTVRLSPYGRPSAGAVQLSCSRPACADQRFPSGAAAGRKAAVEHVNLHLSRIHASGGPRDVGCACRVADCSWHTPDPTAGQRGAARPVAVRCGGPIVLTVYADRAGRLWRIAEMCTRCAAATPDCRVLATATPPARTSSAARREPADGTVEDGVTAVFSSSGPSSEADVHSSPGSTPASLPRARAASPGTASPREKPWGKIAQRTVPHDLEPDSLRMELTELGDAFRAYQQRTEPDLALLAHLHERKAHALRQWADVSGDGSLRHEAERAEKAAQTTREMHENRTGQPACGTVGDDGPAVERLLTRHQAVHARAVLDYVQTHSPHPEAEVRLAVLMLTLRTFRDGTGNVTGQDLTGWLQDDAERVLQQLVAADWLRLPCTVAEVMASLEDPTAITVPTLLPEQPRPFAFGKATRSRISGWAQKTVGDRKLRKKRLAAATRLLALYTAAHTRPDGRLGRPEDGGLHLDKTAAFCALPPEDVIKHAELLITSGWLTEADTAGGKLRGQLTERVLPLGGLL
;
A
#
# COMPACT_ATOMS: atom_id res chain seq x y z
N MET A 1 1.11 -51.21 -1.00
CA MET A 1 0.77 -49.84 -0.55
C MET A 1 2.07 -49.16 -0.15
N ALA A 2 2.65 -48.39 -1.06
CA ALA A 2 3.82 -47.54 -0.81
C ALA A 2 3.37 -46.11 -1.10
N VAL A 3 3.34 -45.28 -0.05
CA VAL A 3 3.03 -43.86 -0.15
C VAL A 3 4.34 -43.15 -0.48
N GLU A 4 4.46 -42.64 -1.70
CA GLU A 4 5.54 -41.73 -2.09
C GLU A 4 5.40 -40.43 -1.29
N ALA A 5 6.37 -40.19 -0.41
CA ALA A 5 6.50 -38.96 0.33
C ALA A 5 7.06 -37.88 -0.61
N ASP A 6 6.17 -37.03 -1.14
CA ASP A 6 6.56 -35.84 -1.90
C ASP A 6 7.18 -34.83 -0.92
N THR A 7 8.51 -34.70 -0.97
CA THR A 7 9.30 -33.78 -0.17
C THR A 7 9.08 -32.36 -0.66
N GLN A 8 8.16 -31.62 -0.03
CA GLN A 8 8.03 -30.17 -0.26
C GLN A 8 9.33 -29.47 0.11
N GLN A 9 10.11 -29.10 -0.91
CA GLN A 9 11.36 -28.39 -0.77
C GLN A 9 11.10 -26.95 -0.31
N GLU A 10 11.44 -26.66 0.94
CA GLU A 10 11.36 -25.34 1.56
C GLU A 10 12.21 -24.35 0.74
N ARG A 11 11.56 -23.44 0.00
CA ARG A 11 12.26 -22.47 -0.84
C ARG A 11 13.02 -21.49 0.04
N VAL A 12 14.33 -21.38 -0.19
CA VAL A 12 15.21 -20.39 0.47
C VAL A 12 14.62 -18.98 0.30
N ALA A 13 14.62 -18.17 1.36
CA ALA A 13 14.12 -16.80 1.31
C ALA A 13 15.02 -15.90 0.44
N GLY A 14 14.42 -14.97 -0.30
CA GLY A 14 15.13 -14.03 -1.14
C GLY A 14 16.05 -13.09 -0.37
N ARG A 15 17.10 -12.62 -1.05
CA ARG A 15 18.14 -11.79 -0.47
C ARG A 15 17.62 -10.37 -0.23
N VAL A 16 18.05 -9.78 0.90
CA VAL A 16 17.80 -8.37 1.24
C VAL A 16 19.08 -7.74 1.75
N TRP A 17 19.41 -6.58 1.20
CA TRP A 17 20.52 -5.75 1.68
C TRP A 17 20.07 -4.32 1.89
N THR A 18 20.62 -3.69 2.92
CA THR A 18 20.35 -2.29 3.25
C THR A 18 21.66 -1.52 3.31
N VAL A 19 21.70 -0.36 2.67
CA VAL A 19 22.80 0.61 2.74
C VAL A 19 22.24 1.88 3.38
N ARG A 20 22.89 2.40 4.42
CA ARG A 20 22.41 3.54 5.21
C ARG A 20 23.48 4.62 5.34
N LEU A 21 23.08 5.88 5.21
CA LEU A 21 23.85 7.05 5.61
C LEU A 21 23.36 7.61 6.93
N SER A 22 24.22 7.57 7.94
CA SER A 22 24.00 8.14 9.27
C SER A 22 24.90 9.35 9.47
N PRO A 23 24.47 10.39 10.21
CA PRO A 23 25.39 11.44 10.68
C PRO A 23 26.53 10.82 11.49
N TYR A 24 27.74 11.37 11.38
CA TYR A 24 28.90 10.91 12.15
C TYR A 24 29.76 12.10 12.59
N GLY A 25 30.10 12.17 13.88
CA GLY A 25 30.88 13.26 14.46
C GLY A 25 30.03 14.47 14.89
N ARG A 26 30.67 15.64 15.05
CA ARG A 26 30.01 16.85 15.53
C ARG A 26 29.00 17.38 14.48
N PRO A 27 27.75 17.72 14.87
CA PRO A 27 26.68 18.10 13.92
C PRO A 27 27.02 19.24 12.96
N SER A 28 27.90 20.16 13.36
CA SER A 28 28.33 21.32 12.57
C SER A 28 29.31 20.98 11.44
N ALA A 29 29.90 19.78 11.40
CA ALA A 29 30.84 19.37 10.35
C ALA A 29 30.15 18.70 9.13
N GLY A 30 28.85 18.36 9.23
CA GLY A 30 28.09 17.74 8.15
C GLY A 30 28.55 16.33 7.73
N ALA A 31 29.51 15.74 8.45
CA ALA A 31 30.10 14.44 8.14
C ALA A 31 29.10 13.28 8.30
N VAL A 32 29.25 12.27 7.45
CA VAL A 32 28.34 11.11 7.39
C VAL A 32 29.11 9.80 7.34
N GLN A 33 28.49 8.74 7.87
CA GLN A 33 28.95 7.36 7.81
C GLN A 33 27.99 6.53 6.97
N LEU A 34 28.55 5.76 6.05
CA LEU A 34 27.87 4.74 5.27
C LEU A 34 28.05 3.39 5.96
N SER A 35 26.94 2.71 6.24
CA SER A 35 26.90 1.34 6.77
C SER A 35 26.12 0.43 5.83
N CYS A 36 26.53 -0.83 5.73
CA CYS A 36 25.87 -1.85 4.91
C CYS A 36 25.50 -3.06 5.78
N SER A 37 24.30 -3.61 5.58
CA SER A 37 23.82 -4.79 6.33
C SER A 37 24.55 -6.09 5.95
N ARG A 38 25.53 -6.05 5.04
CA ARG A 38 26.32 -7.21 4.63
C ARG A 38 27.64 -7.21 5.42
N PRO A 39 27.98 -8.28 6.15
CA PRO A 39 29.17 -8.32 7.01
C PRO A 39 30.50 -8.20 6.25
N ALA A 40 30.51 -8.49 4.95
CA ALA A 40 31.68 -8.33 4.08
C ALA A 40 31.96 -6.88 3.65
N CYS A 41 31.14 -5.92 4.08
CA CYS A 41 31.28 -4.51 3.75
C CYS A 41 31.70 -3.73 4.99
N ALA A 42 32.87 -3.10 4.94
CA ALA A 42 33.30 -2.19 6.00
C ALA A 42 32.55 -0.85 5.93
N ASP A 43 32.31 -0.26 7.09
CA ASP A 43 31.75 1.08 7.19
C ASP A 43 32.71 2.13 6.61
N GLN A 44 32.16 3.12 5.92
CA GLN A 44 32.93 4.19 5.29
C GLN A 44 32.53 5.55 5.87
N ARG A 45 33.51 6.42 6.11
CA ARG A 45 33.29 7.76 6.69
C ARG A 45 33.60 8.83 5.64
N PHE A 46 32.73 9.83 5.58
CA PHE A 46 32.83 10.93 4.62
C PHE A 46 32.84 12.27 5.37
N PRO A 47 34.04 12.79 5.69
CA PRO A 47 34.19 14.10 6.34
C PRO A 47 33.73 15.25 5.43
N SER A 48 33.78 15.06 4.11
CA SER A 48 33.38 16.02 3.08
C SER A 48 31.86 16.21 2.94
N GLY A 49 31.08 15.53 3.79
CA GLY A 49 29.66 15.81 3.99
C GLY A 49 28.68 14.89 3.24
N ALA A 50 27.39 15.16 3.44
CA ALA A 50 26.31 14.28 2.98
C ALA A 50 26.25 14.06 1.46
N ALA A 51 26.72 15.01 0.64
CA ALA A 51 26.73 14.85 -0.82
C ALA A 51 27.73 13.78 -1.27
N ALA A 52 28.94 13.79 -0.71
CA ALA A 52 29.96 12.77 -0.97
C ALA A 52 29.50 11.39 -0.46
N GLY A 53 28.89 11.35 0.73
CA GLY A 53 28.31 10.11 1.26
C GLY A 53 27.19 9.54 0.39
N ARG A 54 26.29 10.38 -0.16
CA ARG A 54 25.25 9.92 -1.10
C ARG A 54 25.82 9.34 -2.38
N LYS A 55 26.83 9.99 -2.96
CA LYS A 55 27.53 9.47 -4.15
C LYS A 55 28.14 8.10 -3.86
N ALA A 56 28.86 7.97 -2.75
CA ALA A 56 29.45 6.70 -2.33
C ALA A 56 28.41 5.62 -2.03
N ALA A 57 27.24 5.98 -1.48
CA ALA A 57 26.15 5.04 -1.25
C ALA A 57 25.58 4.47 -2.55
N VAL A 58 25.38 5.31 -3.56
CA VAL A 58 24.94 4.88 -4.89
C VAL A 58 25.98 3.98 -5.56
N GLU A 59 27.26 4.35 -5.52
CA GLU A 59 28.37 3.52 -6.02
C GLU A 59 28.42 2.16 -5.30
N HIS A 60 28.24 2.15 -3.98
CA HIS A 60 28.21 0.93 -3.17
C HIS A 60 27.01 0.03 -3.50
N VAL A 61 25.83 0.61 -3.74
CA VAL A 61 24.64 -0.12 -4.20
C VAL A 61 24.91 -0.76 -5.56
N ASN A 62 25.48 0.00 -6.51
CA ASN A 62 25.82 -0.50 -7.84
C ASN A 62 26.83 -1.66 -7.78
N LEU A 63 27.81 -1.61 -6.86
CA LEU A 63 28.75 -2.71 -6.66
C LEU A 63 28.03 -4.01 -6.24
N HIS A 64 27.04 -3.92 -5.36
CA HIS A 64 26.23 -5.10 -4.99
C HIS A 64 25.40 -5.61 -6.15
N LEU A 65 24.77 -4.71 -6.92
CA LEU A 65 24.01 -5.07 -8.13
C LEU A 65 24.89 -5.81 -9.15
N SER A 66 26.09 -5.31 -9.43
CA SER A 66 27.04 -5.97 -10.33
C SER A 66 27.43 -7.36 -9.84
N ARG A 67 27.65 -7.54 -8.52
CA ARG A 67 27.93 -8.85 -7.92
C ARG A 67 26.73 -9.80 -8.00
N ILE A 68 25.51 -9.29 -7.92
CA ILE A 68 24.28 -10.09 -8.06
C ILE A 68 24.13 -10.56 -9.50
N HIS A 69 24.33 -9.66 -10.47
CA HIS A 69 24.28 -10.01 -11.88
C HIS A 69 25.38 -11.02 -12.25
N ALA A 70 26.60 -10.83 -11.76
CA ALA A 70 27.71 -11.78 -11.96
C ALA A 70 27.47 -13.15 -11.29
N SER A 71 26.61 -13.23 -10.27
CA SER A 71 26.24 -14.48 -9.59
C SER A 71 24.92 -15.09 -10.08
N GLY A 72 24.50 -14.75 -11.30
CA GLY A 72 23.36 -15.35 -11.98
C GLY A 72 22.02 -14.63 -11.80
N GLY A 73 22.01 -13.41 -11.26
CA GLY A 73 20.80 -12.58 -11.18
C GLY A 73 19.83 -12.97 -10.04
N PRO A 74 18.55 -12.54 -10.11
CA PRO A 74 17.53 -12.91 -9.14
C PRO A 74 17.23 -14.41 -9.20
N ARG A 75 17.21 -15.06 -8.05
CA ARG A 75 17.01 -16.52 -7.92
C ARG A 75 15.52 -16.89 -7.85
N ASP A 76 15.15 -18.15 -8.10
CA ASP A 76 13.80 -18.69 -7.80
C ASP A 76 13.68 -18.98 -6.30
N VAL A 77 13.61 -17.91 -5.51
CA VAL A 77 13.58 -17.89 -4.03
C VAL A 77 12.24 -17.34 -3.53
N GLY A 78 11.90 -17.62 -2.27
CA GLY A 78 10.72 -17.01 -1.65
C GLY A 78 10.81 -15.48 -1.64
N CYS A 79 9.69 -14.78 -1.83
CA CYS A 79 9.67 -13.32 -1.80
C CYS A 79 10.26 -12.78 -0.48
N ALA A 80 11.24 -11.89 -0.57
CA ALA A 80 11.92 -11.33 0.61
C ALA A 80 11.14 -10.21 1.31
N CYS A 81 9.88 -9.98 0.94
CA CYS A 81 9.05 -8.92 1.53
C CYS A 81 8.91 -9.09 3.04
N ARG A 82 8.91 -10.33 3.57
CA ARG A 82 8.83 -10.70 5.01
C ARG A 82 7.96 -9.77 5.88
N VAL A 83 6.95 -9.12 5.30
CA VAL A 83 5.84 -8.56 6.06
C VAL A 83 4.96 -9.76 6.36
N ALA A 84 5.02 -10.24 7.61
CA ALA A 84 3.91 -11.03 8.14
C ALA A 84 2.64 -10.21 7.84
N ASP A 85 1.77 -10.78 7.00
CA ASP A 85 0.53 -10.16 6.51
C ASP A 85 0.72 -8.99 5.52
N CYS A 86 1.52 -9.21 4.47
CA CYS A 86 1.28 -8.45 3.23
C CYS A 86 -0.19 -8.61 2.83
N SER A 87 -0.88 -7.54 2.43
CA SER A 87 -2.31 -7.58 2.05
C SER A 87 -2.65 -8.55 0.92
N TRP A 88 -1.62 -9.07 0.25
CA TRP A 88 -1.70 -10.08 -0.81
C TRP A 88 -1.38 -11.51 -0.33
N HIS A 89 -1.18 -11.70 0.98
CA HIS A 89 -0.93 -12.98 1.65
C HIS A 89 -2.19 -13.48 2.37
N THR A 90 -3.35 -13.40 1.74
CA THR A 90 -4.53 -14.08 2.28
C THR A 90 -4.28 -15.59 2.15
N PRO A 91 -4.24 -16.37 3.25
CA PRO A 91 -4.31 -17.81 3.13
C PRO A 91 -5.64 -18.15 2.44
N ASP A 92 -5.61 -19.15 1.55
CA ASP A 92 -6.83 -19.70 0.96
C ASP A 92 -7.77 -20.12 2.10
N PRO A 93 -8.98 -19.54 2.22
CA PRO A 93 -9.92 -19.86 3.29
C PRO A 93 -10.42 -21.31 3.23
N THR A 94 -10.15 -22.06 2.15
CA THR A 94 -10.52 -23.48 2.04
C THR A 94 -9.54 -24.43 2.75
N ALA A 95 -8.37 -23.95 3.20
CA ALA A 95 -7.38 -24.79 3.89
C ALA A 95 -7.69 -25.08 5.37
N GLY A 96 -8.75 -24.49 5.93
CA GLY A 96 -9.09 -24.55 7.36
C GLY A 96 -9.98 -25.71 7.80
N GLN A 97 -10.29 -26.68 6.94
CA GLN A 97 -11.27 -27.71 7.26
C GLN A 97 -10.78 -29.13 6.94
N ARG A 98 -9.65 -29.51 7.52
CA ARG A 98 -9.34 -30.89 7.93
C ARG A 98 -8.11 -30.88 8.86
N GLY A 99 -8.21 -31.65 9.94
CA GLY A 99 -7.41 -31.51 11.16
C GLY A 99 -5.88 -31.57 10.98
N ALA A 100 -5.20 -30.89 11.91
CA ALA A 100 -3.81 -31.04 12.31
C ALA A 100 -2.81 -31.42 11.20
N ALA A 101 -2.40 -30.44 10.39
CA ALA A 101 -1.17 -30.52 9.59
C ALA A 101 -0.50 -29.13 9.48
N ARG A 102 0.84 -29.13 9.43
CA ARG A 102 1.78 -27.99 9.48
C ARG A 102 1.36 -26.77 8.61
N PRO A 103 1.77 -25.53 9.00
CA PRO A 103 1.44 -24.33 8.23
C PRO A 103 1.97 -24.44 6.80
N VAL A 104 1.04 -24.50 5.84
CA VAL A 104 1.33 -24.48 4.41
C VAL A 104 1.90 -23.10 4.07
N ALA A 105 3.11 -23.07 3.51
CA ALA A 105 3.77 -21.83 3.13
C ALA A 105 2.96 -21.05 2.08
N VAL A 106 2.40 -19.91 2.51
CA VAL A 106 1.61 -18.97 1.71
C VAL A 106 2.45 -18.40 0.56
N ARG A 107 2.02 -18.58 -0.69
CA ARG A 107 2.79 -18.23 -1.89
C ARG A 107 2.45 -16.83 -2.42
N CYS A 108 3.47 -15.99 -2.58
CA CYS A 108 3.40 -14.80 -3.43
C CYS A 108 3.11 -15.19 -4.89
N GLY A 109 2.09 -14.60 -5.51
CA GLY A 109 1.75 -14.83 -6.92
C GLY A 109 2.42 -13.83 -7.87
N GLY A 110 3.60 -14.18 -8.39
CA GLY A 110 4.30 -13.42 -9.44
C GLY A 110 5.79 -13.80 -9.53
N PRO A 111 6.45 -13.60 -10.69
CA PRO A 111 7.87 -13.89 -10.81
C PRO A 111 8.68 -13.02 -9.84
N ILE A 112 9.79 -13.57 -9.34
CA ILE A 112 10.70 -12.84 -8.45
C ILE A 112 11.47 -11.83 -9.28
N VAL A 113 11.51 -10.59 -8.80
CA VAL A 113 12.26 -9.49 -9.37
C VAL A 113 13.30 -8.99 -8.40
N LEU A 114 14.47 -8.61 -8.93
CA LEU A 114 15.45 -7.82 -8.22
C LEU A 114 14.99 -6.36 -8.23
N THR A 115 14.91 -5.75 -7.05
CA THR A 115 14.42 -4.39 -6.89
C THR A 115 15.40 -3.53 -6.11
N VAL A 116 15.37 -2.23 -6.39
CA VAL A 116 16.01 -1.20 -5.57
C VAL A 116 15.03 -0.10 -5.27
N TYR A 117 14.98 0.31 -4.00
CA TYR A 117 14.23 1.49 -3.58
C TYR A 117 15.04 2.28 -2.56
N ALA A 118 14.84 3.59 -2.57
CA ALA A 118 15.41 4.51 -1.60
C ALA A 118 14.31 5.12 -0.74
N ASP A 119 14.63 5.51 0.49
CA ASP A 119 13.72 6.36 1.26
C ASP A 119 13.63 7.76 0.64
N ARG A 120 12.53 8.47 0.92
CA ARG A 120 12.31 9.85 0.41
C ARG A 120 13.39 10.84 0.84
N ALA A 121 14.16 10.52 1.89
CA ALA A 121 15.26 11.34 2.38
C ALA A 121 16.59 11.04 1.67
N GLY A 122 16.68 10.00 0.84
CA GLY A 122 17.91 9.57 0.16
C GLY A 122 19.03 9.20 1.14
N ARG A 123 18.67 8.59 2.28
CA ARG A 123 19.57 8.16 3.36
C ARG A 123 19.56 6.65 3.55
N LEU A 124 18.59 5.95 2.95
CA LEU A 124 18.48 4.50 3.03
C LEU A 124 18.21 3.95 1.63
N TRP A 125 19.01 2.98 1.22
CA TRP A 125 18.78 2.20 0.00
C TRP A 125 18.60 0.74 0.37
N ARG A 126 17.67 0.08 -0.32
CA ARG A 126 17.38 -1.33 -0.12
C ARG A 126 17.35 -2.05 -1.44
N ILE A 127 18.15 -3.12 -1.52
CA ILE A 127 18.18 -4.06 -2.64
C ILE A 127 17.47 -5.32 -2.15
N ALA A 128 16.45 -5.79 -2.88
CA ALA A 128 15.67 -6.95 -2.46
C ALA A 128 15.16 -7.80 -3.63
N GLU A 129 15.13 -9.12 -3.43
CA GLU A 129 14.45 -10.07 -4.30
C GLU A 129 13.00 -10.24 -3.84
N MET A 130 12.03 -9.68 -4.56
CA MET A 130 10.60 -9.73 -4.18
C MET A 130 9.72 -10.06 -5.37
N CYS A 131 8.49 -10.52 -5.17
CA CYS A 131 7.58 -10.76 -6.29
C CYS A 131 7.16 -9.44 -6.97
N THR A 132 6.80 -9.49 -8.25
CA THR A 132 6.35 -8.32 -9.03
C THR A 132 5.23 -7.52 -8.36
N ARG A 133 4.32 -8.18 -7.65
CA ARG A 133 3.22 -7.52 -6.90
C ARG A 133 3.74 -6.71 -5.71
N CYS A 134 4.70 -7.24 -4.95
CA CYS A 134 5.34 -6.52 -3.85
C CYS A 134 6.21 -5.36 -4.35
N ALA A 135 6.85 -5.53 -5.52
CA ALA A 135 7.62 -4.46 -6.16
C ALA A 135 6.70 -3.28 -6.53
N ALA A 136 5.57 -3.55 -7.19
CA ALA A 136 4.60 -2.53 -7.59
C ALA A 136 3.94 -1.81 -6.39
N ALA A 137 3.78 -2.49 -5.25
CA ALA A 137 3.21 -1.92 -4.04
C ALA A 137 4.20 -1.09 -3.20
N THR A 138 5.50 -1.13 -3.53
CA THR A 138 6.54 -0.40 -2.79
C THR A 138 6.79 0.96 -3.46
N PRO A 139 6.54 2.10 -2.76
CA PRO A 139 6.81 3.41 -3.31
C PRO A 139 8.28 3.58 -3.69
N ASP A 140 8.54 4.31 -4.78
CA ASP A 140 9.89 4.60 -5.29
C ASP A 140 10.73 3.34 -5.61
N CYS A 141 10.06 2.20 -5.80
CA CYS A 141 10.68 0.92 -6.14
C CYS A 141 10.92 0.79 -7.64
N ARG A 142 12.17 0.48 -7.99
CA ARG A 142 12.59 0.20 -9.37
C ARG A 142 12.87 -1.28 -9.51
N VAL A 143 12.23 -1.91 -10.49
CA VAL A 143 12.52 -3.29 -10.93
C VAL A 143 13.74 -3.26 -11.84
N LEU A 144 14.77 -4.04 -11.50
CA LEU A 144 16.04 -4.08 -12.23
C LEU A 144 16.20 -5.33 -13.08
N ALA A 145 15.68 -6.47 -12.63
CA ALA A 145 15.73 -7.74 -13.34
C ALA A 145 14.61 -8.68 -12.87
N THR A 146 14.20 -9.61 -13.73
CA THR A 146 13.21 -10.66 -13.41
C THR A 146 13.90 -12.03 -13.44
N ALA A 147 13.59 -12.90 -12.48
CA ALA A 147 14.11 -14.26 -12.45
C ALA A 147 13.55 -15.06 -13.63
N THR A 148 14.43 -15.68 -14.40
CA THR A 148 14.04 -16.61 -15.46
C THR A 148 13.49 -17.88 -14.81
N PRO A 149 12.27 -18.33 -15.15
CA PRO A 149 11.74 -19.58 -14.62
C PRO A 149 12.64 -20.76 -15.04
N PRO A 150 12.84 -21.78 -14.19
CA PRO A 150 13.63 -22.94 -14.58
C PRO A 150 12.95 -23.64 -15.76
N ALA A 151 13.73 -23.99 -16.79
CA ALA A 151 13.30 -24.88 -17.85
C ALA A 151 12.85 -26.20 -17.20
N ARG A 152 11.59 -26.60 -17.43
CA ARG A 152 11.08 -27.88 -16.95
C ARG A 152 11.91 -28.97 -17.63
N THR A 153 12.77 -29.63 -16.87
CA THR A 153 13.39 -30.88 -17.28
C THR A 153 12.29 -31.91 -17.42
N SER A 154 11.86 -32.17 -18.65
CA SER A 154 11.06 -33.33 -18.98
C SER A 154 11.89 -34.58 -18.70
N SER A 155 11.69 -35.21 -17.55
CA SER A 155 12.18 -36.56 -17.31
C SER A 155 11.39 -37.51 -18.20
N ALA A 156 11.94 -37.75 -19.39
CA ALA A 156 11.51 -38.81 -20.28
C ALA A 156 11.88 -40.17 -19.66
N ALA A 157 10.97 -40.74 -18.88
CA ALA A 157 10.98 -42.16 -18.59
C ALA A 157 10.33 -42.89 -19.78
N ARG A 158 11.22 -43.35 -20.65
CA ARG A 158 11.07 -44.25 -21.79
C ARG A 158 10.05 -45.37 -21.54
N ARG A 159 8.92 -45.34 -22.27
CA ARG A 159 8.22 -46.54 -22.72
C ARG A 159 7.56 -46.24 -24.07
N GLU A 160 8.12 -46.85 -25.11
CA GLU A 160 7.58 -46.99 -26.46
C GLU A 160 7.98 -48.39 -26.96
N PRO A 161 7.37 -48.95 -28.03
CA PRO A 161 6.31 -48.38 -28.88
C PRO A 161 5.17 -49.36 -29.25
N ALA A 162 4.08 -48.82 -29.80
CA ALA A 162 3.37 -49.43 -30.94
C ALA A 162 2.46 -48.41 -31.64
N ASP A 163 3.02 -47.83 -32.71
CA ASP A 163 2.44 -47.51 -34.02
C ASP A 163 1.31 -46.47 -34.19
N GLY A 164 1.54 -45.52 -35.12
CA GLY A 164 0.45 -44.83 -35.83
C GLY A 164 0.53 -43.31 -36.06
N THR A 165 1.52 -42.83 -36.83
CA THR A 165 1.36 -41.86 -37.95
C THR A 165 0.98 -40.37 -37.70
N VAL A 166 2.01 -39.51 -37.69
CA VAL A 166 2.31 -38.33 -38.55
C VAL A 166 1.24 -37.22 -38.82
N GLU A 167 1.53 -36.04 -38.22
CA GLU A 167 1.46 -34.63 -38.69
C GLU A 167 0.10 -33.94 -38.97
N ASP A 168 -0.13 -32.66 -38.65
CA ASP A 168 0.75 -31.49 -38.76
C ASP A 168 0.35 -30.35 -37.78
N GLY A 169 1.32 -29.53 -37.37
CA GLY A 169 1.17 -28.43 -36.43
C GLY A 169 1.38 -27.06 -37.09
N VAL A 170 0.77 -26.01 -36.55
CA VAL A 170 1.17 -24.63 -36.84
C VAL A 170 1.36 -23.82 -35.55
N THR A 171 2.62 -23.42 -35.39
CA THR A 171 3.20 -22.47 -34.46
C THR A 171 2.85 -21.02 -34.85
N ALA A 172 2.63 -20.16 -33.85
CA ALA A 172 2.69 -18.71 -34.01
C ALA A 172 3.98 -18.20 -33.36
N VAL A 173 4.88 -17.69 -34.21
CA VAL A 173 6.14 -17.02 -33.87
C VAL A 173 5.87 -15.51 -33.84
N PHE A 174 6.40 -14.81 -32.84
CA PHE A 174 6.67 -13.37 -32.94
C PHE A 174 8.17 -13.16 -32.73
N SER A 175 8.85 -12.74 -33.80
CA SER A 175 10.20 -12.18 -33.75
C SER A 175 10.11 -10.67 -33.54
N SER A 176 10.93 -10.21 -32.62
CA SER A 176 11.26 -8.81 -32.31
C SER A 176 12.14 -8.18 -33.40
N SER A 177 11.80 -6.96 -33.80
CA SER A 177 12.66 -6.08 -34.59
C SER A 177 13.73 -5.43 -33.71
N GLY A 178 15.00 -5.66 -34.03
CA GLY A 178 16.15 -4.84 -33.60
C GLY A 178 16.61 -3.93 -34.74
N PRO A 179 17.36 -2.86 -34.44
CA PRO A 179 17.65 -1.78 -35.39
C PRO A 179 18.83 -2.07 -36.32
N SER A 180 18.81 -1.31 -37.42
CA SER A 180 19.72 -1.25 -38.55
C SER A 180 21.20 -1.03 -38.24
N SER A 181 22.06 -1.62 -39.07
CA SER A 181 23.40 -1.10 -39.39
C SER A 181 23.65 -1.27 -40.90
N GLU A 182 23.90 -0.15 -41.57
CA GLU A 182 24.36 0.00 -42.97
C GLU A 182 25.77 -0.61 -43.10
N ALA A 183 25.99 -1.57 -44.00
CA ALA A 183 26.38 -1.44 -45.41
C ALA A 183 27.79 -0.88 -45.61
N ASP A 184 28.73 -1.74 -46.05
CA ASP A 184 29.76 -1.32 -47.00
C ASP A 184 30.40 -2.49 -47.80
N VAL A 185 30.52 -2.23 -49.11
CA VAL A 185 31.50 -2.73 -50.10
C VAL A 185 31.40 -4.15 -50.72
N HIS A 186 30.91 -4.15 -51.98
CA HIS A 186 31.36 -4.83 -53.21
C HIS A 186 31.97 -6.25 -53.21
N SER A 187 31.35 -7.18 -53.96
CA SER A 187 31.80 -7.63 -55.31
C SER A 187 31.10 -8.93 -55.77
N SER A 188 30.52 -8.88 -56.98
CA SER A 188 30.15 -10.03 -57.85
C SER A 188 31.41 -10.51 -58.63
N PRO A 189 31.43 -11.57 -59.49
CA PRO A 189 30.30 -12.27 -60.15
C PRO A 189 30.43 -13.82 -60.34
N GLY A 190 29.40 -14.45 -60.91
CA GLY A 190 29.56 -15.78 -61.54
C GLY A 190 28.27 -16.55 -61.89
N SER A 191 27.74 -16.30 -63.10
CA SER A 191 27.21 -17.31 -64.04
C SER A 191 25.80 -17.96 -63.85
N THR A 192 24.91 -17.55 -64.76
CA THR A 192 23.58 -17.99 -65.28
C THR A 192 23.42 -19.45 -65.78
N PRO A 193 22.25 -19.90 -66.33
CA PRO A 193 20.81 -19.50 -66.21
C PRO A 193 19.76 -20.68 -66.21
N ALA A 194 18.46 -20.29 -66.17
CA ALA A 194 17.26 -20.94 -66.76
C ALA A 194 16.52 -21.97 -65.88
N SER A 195 15.19 -22.01 -65.75
CA SER A 195 14.09 -21.64 -66.66
C SER A 195 12.80 -21.32 -65.87
N LEU A 196 11.98 -20.38 -66.37
CA LEU A 196 10.54 -20.32 -66.07
C LEU A 196 9.78 -21.26 -67.04
N PRO A 197 8.59 -21.75 -66.65
CA PRO A 197 7.42 -21.12 -67.25
C PRO A 197 6.19 -21.00 -66.33
N ARG A 198 5.57 -19.82 -66.46
CA ARG A 198 4.14 -19.61 -66.78
C ARG A 198 3.09 -19.81 -65.69
N ALA A 199 2.54 -18.66 -65.29
CA ALA A 199 1.25 -18.47 -64.66
C ALA A 199 0.10 -19.12 -65.43
N ARG A 200 -0.83 -19.74 -64.69
CA ARG A 200 -2.19 -20.02 -65.16
C ARG A 200 -3.21 -19.42 -64.19
N ALA A 201 -4.30 -18.97 -64.81
CA ALA A 201 -5.31 -18.06 -64.29
C ALA A 201 -6.22 -18.64 -63.20
N ALA A 202 -6.94 -17.71 -62.59
CA ALA A 202 -7.86 -17.81 -61.46
C ALA A 202 -8.97 -18.87 -61.57
N SER A 203 -9.46 -19.29 -60.41
CA SER A 203 -10.89 -19.50 -60.18
C SER A 203 -11.27 -19.03 -58.77
N PRO A 204 -12.50 -18.50 -58.58
CA PRO A 204 -12.89 -17.75 -57.39
C PRO A 204 -13.47 -18.71 -56.35
N GLY A 205 -12.72 -18.94 -55.28
CA GLY A 205 -13.19 -19.66 -54.10
C GLY A 205 -13.83 -18.69 -53.12
N THR A 206 -15.15 -18.73 -53.03
CA THR A 206 -16.00 -18.15 -51.98
C THR A 206 -15.33 -18.09 -50.60
N ALA A 207 -14.94 -16.88 -50.19
CA ALA A 207 -14.55 -16.62 -48.81
C ALA A 207 -15.80 -16.59 -47.92
N SER A 208 -16.08 -17.70 -47.25
CA SER A 208 -16.91 -17.69 -46.05
C SER A 208 -16.16 -16.86 -44.98
N PRO A 209 -16.81 -15.88 -44.32
CA PRO A 209 -16.27 -15.30 -43.11
C PRO A 209 -16.25 -16.42 -42.06
N ARG A 210 -15.06 -16.81 -41.60
CA ARG A 210 -14.91 -17.65 -40.40
C ARG A 210 -15.33 -16.80 -39.20
N GLU A 211 -16.61 -16.84 -38.87
CA GLU A 211 -17.13 -16.35 -37.60
C GLU A 211 -16.41 -17.08 -36.46
N LYS A 212 -15.85 -16.33 -35.51
CA LYS A 212 -15.42 -16.90 -34.22
C LYS A 212 -16.68 -16.92 -33.35
N PRO A 213 -17.31 -18.06 -33.08
CA PRO A 213 -18.64 -18.02 -32.47
C PRO A 213 -18.59 -17.58 -30.98
N TRP A 214 -17.43 -17.61 -30.32
CA TRP A 214 -17.29 -17.75 -28.87
C TRP A 214 -16.99 -16.41 -28.18
N GLY A 215 -18.00 -15.87 -27.48
CA GLY A 215 -17.83 -14.77 -26.53
C GLY A 215 -17.01 -15.22 -25.31
N LYS A 216 -16.12 -14.35 -24.81
CA LYS A 216 -15.31 -14.63 -23.61
C LYS A 216 -15.43 -13.51 -22.59
N ILE A 217 -15.71 -13.90 -21.34
CA ILE A 217 -15.65 -13.03 -20.17
C ILE A 217 -14.59 -13.56 -19.19
N ALA A 218 -13.55 -12.76 -18.95
CA ALA A 218 -12.36 -13.19 -18.20
C ALA A 218 -11.71 -14.46 -18.79
N GLN A 219 -11.73 -15.58 -18.05
CA GLN A 219 -11.19 -16.87 -18.47
C GLN A 219 -12.27 -17.86 -18.93
N ARG A 220 -13.55 -17.47 -18.87
CA ARG A 220 -14.67 -18.34 -19.23
C ARG A 220 -15.14 -18.07 -20.65
N THR A 221 -15.40 -19.15 -21.35
CA THR A 221 -16.16 -19.16 -22.59
C THR A 221 -17.65 -19.07 -22.26
N VAL A 222 -18.37 -18.18 -22.93
CA VAL A 222 -19.84 -18.11 -22.87
C VAL A 222 -20.42 -19.20 -23.79
N PRO A 223 -21.26 -20.12 -23.30
CA PRO A 223 -21.91 -21.15 -24.12
C PRO A 223 -22.82 -20.53 -25.19
N HIS A 224 -22.93 -21.19 -26.36
CA HIS A 224 -23.77 -20.71 -27.48
C HIS A 224 -25.25 -20.89 -27.24
N ASP A 225 -25.59 -21.92 -26.48
CA ASP A 225 -26.92 -22.35 -26.09
C ASP A 225 -27.34 -21.74 -24.74
N LEU A 226 -26.62 -20.72 -24.24
CA LEU A 226 -26.98 -20.05 -23.00
C LEU A 226 -28.23 -19.18 -23.21
N GLU A 227 -29.36 -19.68 -22.70
CA GLU A 227 -30.61 -18.94 -22.58
C GLU A 227 -30.70 -18.19 -21.24
N PRO A 228 -31.35 -17.01 -21.16
CA PRO A 228 -31.88 -16.25 -22.29
C PRO A 228 -30.77 -15.63 -23.15
N ASP A 229 -31.00 -15.50 -24.45
CA ASP A 229 -30.09 -14.84 -25.40
C ASP A 229 -29.58 -13.45 -24.93
N SER A 230 -30.41 -12.71 -24.19
CA SER A 230 -30.04 -11.43 -23.60
C SER A 230 -28.86 -11.52 -22.62
N LEU A 231 -28.78 -12.61 -21.84
CA LEU A 231 -27.67 -12.86 -20.92
C LEU A 231 -26.39 -13.20 -21.68
N ARG A 232 -26.49 -14.00 -22.74
CA ARG A 232 -25.38 -14.36 -23.61
C ARG A 232 -24.78 -13.13 -24.30
N MET A 233 -25.63 -12.22 -24.79
CA MET A 233 -25.20 -10.93 -25.36
C MET A 233 -24.50 -10.06 -24.31
N GLU A 234 -25.11 -9.87 -23.13
CA GLU A 234 -24.51 -9.06 -22.04
C GLU A 234 -23.14 -9.59 -21.61
N LEU A 235 -22.95 -10.91 -21.48
CA LEU A 235 -21.65 -11.50 -21.11
C LEU A 235 -20.59 -11.28 -22.20
N THR A 236 -20.99 -11.30 -23.47
CA THR A 236 -20.09 -11.05 -24.60
C THR A 236 -19.68 -9.58 -24.64
N GLU A 237 -20.66 -8.67 -24.56
CA GLU A 237 -20.45 -7.23 -24.49
C GLU A 237 -19.59 -6.83 -23.30
N LEU A 238 -19.80 -7.43 -22.12
CA LEU A 238 -18.96 -7.20 -20.95
C LEU A 238 -17.51 -7.62 -21.20
N GLY A 239 -17.30 -8.76 -21.86
CA GLY A 239 -15.98 -9.20 -22.29
C GLY A 239 -15.27 -8.16 -23.14
N ASP A 240 -15.97 -7.58 -24.12
CA ASP A 240 -15.45 -6.53 -24.99
C ASP A 240 -15.24 -5.20 -24.26
N ALA A 241 -16.17 -4.80 -23.39
CA ALA A 241 -16.05 -3.59 -22.59
C ALA A 241 -14.84 -3.63 -21.64
N PHE A 242 -14.54 -4.77 -21.02
CA PHE A 242 -13.32 -4.94 -20.23
C PHE A 242 -12.05 -4.90 -21.09
N ARG A 243 -12.08 -5.49 -22.30
CA ARG A 243 -10.94 -5.40 -23.24
C ARG A 243 -10.71 -3.96 -23.71
N ALA A 244 -11.77 -3.25 -24.06
CA ALA A 244 -11.71 -1.84 -24.44
C ALA A 244 -11.20 -0.97 -23.28
N TYR A 245 -11.66 -1.24 -22.05
CA TYR A 245 -11.16 -0.56 -20.86
C TYR A 245 -9.65 -0.77 -20.66
N GLN A 246 -9.14 -2.00 -20.84
CA GLN A 246 -7.71 -2.32 -20.73
C GLN A 246 -6.84 -1.61 -21.79
N GLN A 247 -7.42 -1.18 -22.90
CA GLN A 247 -6.71 -0.45 -23.96
C GLN A 247 -6.67 1.06 -23.72
N ARG A 248 -7.40 1.58 -22.71
CA ARG A 248 -7.41 3.01 -22.40
C ARG A 248 -6.06 3.43 -21.81
N THR A 249 -5.60 4.61 -22.24
CA THR A 249 -4.37 5.25 -21.76
C THR A 249 -4.54 5.83 -20.36
N GLU A 250 -5.75 6.24 -20.00
CA GLU A 250 -6.08 6.82 -18.70
C GLU A 250 -7.05 5.92 -17.91
N PRO A 251 -6.73 5.62 -16.63
CA PRO A 251 -7.57 4.77 -15.79
C PRO A 251 -8.82 5.54 -15.30
N ASP A 252 -10.00 5.05 -15.69
CA ASP A 252 -11.30 5.56 -15.28
C ASP A 252 -11.96 4.62 -14.25
N LEU A 253 -11.75 4.94 -12.97
CA LEU A 253 -12.21 4.09 -11.87
C LEU A 253 -13.75 4.04 -11.76
N ALA A 254 -14.46 5.09 -12.17
CA ALA A 254 -15.92 5.10 -12.14
C ALA A 254 -16.48 4.12 -13.18
N LEU A 255 -15.96 4.15 -14.40
CA LEU A 255 -16.31 3.19 -15.44
C LEU A 255 -15.93 1.76 -15.04
N LEU A 256 -14.73 1.54 -14.49
CA LEU A 256 -14.29 0.22 -14.07
C LEU A 256 -15.17 -0.38 -12.97
N ALA A 257 -15.60 0.44 -12.00
CA ALA A 257 -16.54 0.02 -10.97
C ALA A 257 -17.88 -0.43 -11.57
N HIS A 258 -18.41 0.34 -12.53
CA HIS A 258 -19.65 0.00 -13.22
C HIS A 258 -19.53 -1.31 -14.02
N LEU A 259 -18.41 -1.54 -14.71
CA LEU A 259 -18.15 -2.80 -15.41
C LEU A 259 -18.10 -4.00 -14.47
N HIS A 260 -17.51 -3.84 -13.28
CA HIS A 260 -17.48 -4.89 -12.25
C HIS A 260 -18.87 -5.19 -11.68
N GLU A 261 -19.73 -4.18 -11.51
CA GLU A 261 -21.11 -4.36 -11.06
C GLU A 261 -21.96 -5.10 -12.09
N ARG A 262 -21.92 -4.67 -13.36
CA ARG A 262 -22.59 -5.37 -14.46
C ARG A 262 -22.13 -6.82 -14.56
N LYS A 263 -20.82 -7.06 -14.43
CA LYS A 263 -20.25 -8.41 -14.37
C LYS A 263 -20.78 -9.22 -13.20
N ALA A 264 -20.89 -8.65 -12.00
CA ALA A 264 -21.45 -9.35 -10.85
C ALA A 264 -22.92 -9.74 -11.07
N HIS A 265 -23.70 -8.86 -11.69
CA HIS A 265 -25.09 -9.12 -12.02
C HIS A 265 -25.24 -10.23 -13.08
N ALA A 266 -24.52 -10.13 -14.20
CA ALA A 266 -24.56 -11.12 -15.27
C ALA A 266 -24.07 -12.51 -14.80
N LEU A 267 -23.03 -12.58 -13.96
CA LEU A 267 -22.56 -13.86 -13.39
C LEU A 267 -23.55 -14.47 -12.40
N ARG A 268 -24.28 -13.66 -11.62
CA ARG A 268 -25.38 -14.14 -10.76
C ARG A 268 -26.49 -14.76 -11.59
N GLN A 269 -26.95 -14.05 -12.62
CA GLN A 269 -27.98 -14.56 -13.53
C GLN A 269 -27.55 -15.84 -14.25
N TRP A 270 -26.30 -15.91 -14.70
CA TRP A 270 -25.76 -17.13 -15.30
C TRP A 270 -25.68 -18.29 -14.30
N ALA A 271 -25.31 -18.02 -13.05
CA ALA A 271 -25.35 -19.04 -12.00
C ALA A 271 -26.77 -19.57 -11.76
N ASP A 272 -27.78 -18.71 -11.81
CA ASP A 272 -29.17 -19.08 -11.56
C ASP A 272 -29.75 -19.95 -12.70
N VAL A 273 -29.37 -19.68 -13.94
CA VAL A 273 -29.77 -20.49 -15.10
C VAL A 273 -29.02 -21.83 -15.14
N SER A 274 -27.71 -21.83 -14.90
CA SER A 274 -26.87 -23.03 -15.07
C SER A 274 -26.79 -23.93 -13.83
N GLY A 275 -27.15 -23.40 -12.65
CA GLY A 275 -26.94 -24.06 -11.36
C GLY A 275 -25.46 -24.11 -10.91
N ASP A 276 -24.54 -23.46 -11.62
CA ASP A 276 -23.11 -23.47 -11.27
C ASP A 276 -22.79 -22.52 -10.10
N GLY A 277 -22.63 -23.09 -8.90
CA GLY A 277 -22.27 -22.35 -7.69
C GLY A 277 -20.93 -21.62 -7.76
N SER A 278 -20.02 -21.99 -8.65
CA SER A 278 -18.74 -21.28 -8.81
C SER A 278 -18.92 -19.88 -9.44
N LEU A 279 -19.95 -19.71 -10.28
CA LEU A 279 -20.32 -18.41 -10.85
C LEU A 279 -20.83 -17.43 -9.78
N ARG A 280 -21.50 -17.92 -8.72
CA ARG A 280 -21.91 -17.08 -7.58
C ARG A 280 -20.71 -16.51 -6.84
N HIS A 281 -19.70 -17.34 -6.57
CA HIS A 281 -18.46 -16.88 -5.95
C HIS A 281 -17.69 -15.89 -6.84
N GLU A 282 -17.72 -16.08 -8.16
CA GLU A 282 -17.16 -15.11 -9.11
C GLU A 282 -17.94 -13.79 -9.13
N ALA A 283 -19.27 -13.85 -9.02
CA ALA A 283 -20.12 -12.67 -8.92
C ALA A 283 -19.83 -11.87 -7.65
N GLU A 284 -19.74 -12.53 -6.48
CA GLU A 284 -19.37 -11.87 -5.22
C GLU A 284 -17.98 -11.22 -5.29
N ARG A 285 -17.02 -11.88 -5.95
CA ARG A 285 -15.69 -11.28 -6.18
C ARG A 285 -15.78 -10.04 -7.08
N ALA A 286 -16.60 -10.09 -8.13
CA ALA A 286 -16.82 -8.94 -9.01
C ALA A 286 -17.52 -7.80 -8.27
N GLU A 287 -18.49 -8.09 -7.40
CA GLU A 287 -19.17 -7.10 -6.56
C GLU A 287 -18.21 -6.44 -5.56
N LYS A 288 -17.36 -7.21 -4.88
CA LYS A 288 -16.29 -6.67 -4.03
C LYS A 288 -15.30 -5.82 -4.82
N ALA A 289 -14.97 -6.22 -6.05
CA ALA A 289 -14.11 -5.42 -6.93
C ALA A 289 -14.78 -4.10 -7.34
N ALA A 290 -16.09 -4.11 -7.63
CA ALA A 290 -16.87 -2.89 -7.92
C ALA A 290 -16.82 -1.95 -6.72
N GLN A 291 -17.14 -2.45 -5.52
CA GLN A 291 -17.11 -1.66 -4.29
C GLN A 291 -15.73 -1.07 -4.03
N THR A 292 -14.67 -1.90 -4.10
CA THR A 292 -13.29 -1.44 -3.89
C THR A 292 -12.90 -0.36 -4.89
N THR A 293 -13.30 -0.51 -6.16
CA THR A 293 -12.99 0.45 -7.22
C THR A 293 -13.73 1.78 -7.00
N ARG A 294 -15.00 1.75 -6.54
CA ARG A 294 -15.73 2.95 -6.11
C ARG A 294 -15.03 3.63 -4.94
N GLU A 295 -14.67 2.88 -3.91
CA GLU A 295 -13.94 3.42 -2.77
C GLU A 295 -12.60 4.05 -3.19
N MET A 296 -11.88 3.46 -4.15
CA MET A 296 -10.67 4.06 -4.72
C MET A 296 -10.97 5.35 -5.48
N HIS A 297 -12.05 5.38 -6.26
CA HIS A 297 -12.50 6.58 -6.97
C HIS A 297 -12.86 7.69 -5.98
N GLU A 298 -13.70 7.40 -4.99
CA GLU A 298 -14.14 8.34 -3.95
C GLU A 298 -12.95 8.85 -3.10
N ASN A 299 -11.99 7.99 -2.75
CA ASN A 299 -10.79 8.42 -2.04
C ASN A 299 -9.89 9.32 -2.91
N ARG A 300 -9.92 9.13 -4.24
CA ARG A 300 -9.12 9.92 -5.19
C ARG A 300 -9.77 11.26 -5.51
N THR A 301 -11.09 11.32 -5.67
CA THR A 301 -11.82 12.54 -6.06
C THR A 301 -12.38 13.31 -4.88
N GLY A 302 -12.56 12.67 -3.72
CA GLY A 302 -13.22 13.24 -2.56
C GLY A 302 -14.75 13.36 -2.70
N GLN A 303 -15.34 12.99 -3.85
CA GLN A 303 -16.79 13.07 -4.06
C GLN A 303 -17.45 11.69 -3.86
N PRO A 304 -18.59 11.59 -3.15
CA PRO A 304 -19.41 10.38 -3.15
C PRO A 304 -20.05 10.16 -4.52
N ALA A 305 -20.21 8.90 -4.94
CA ALA A 305 -20.68 8.53 -6.29
C ALA A 305 -22.12 8.97 -6.67
N CYS A 306 -22.81 9.75 -5.82
CA CYS A 306 -24.12 10.33 -6.13
C CYS A 306 -24.13 11.82 -5.74
N GLY A 307 -23.92 12.67 -6.73
CA GLY A 307 -23.94 14.12 -6.57
C GLY A 307 -23.51 14.82 -7.86
N THR A 308 -24.51 15.31 -8.60
CA THR A 308 -24.48 16.25 -9.73
C THR A 308 -23.12 16.75 -10.26
N VAL A 309 -22.98 16.61 -11.58
CA VAL A 309 -21.97 17.21 -12.45
C VAL A 309 -21.67 18.66 -12.05
N GLY A 310 -20.39 18.93 -11.79
CA GLY A 310 -19.83 20.27 -11.78
C GLY A 310 -19.14 20.67 -10.48
N ASP A 311 -17.93 20.19 -10.24
CA ASP A 311 -16.85 21.03 -9.69
C ASP A 311 -15.50 20.37 -9.99
N ASP A 312 -14.85 20.82 -11.06
CA ASP A 312 -13.56 20.29 -11.56
C ASP A 312 -12.40 20.96 -10.79
N GLY A 313 -12.46 20.90 -9.47
CA GLY A 313 -11.42 21.37 -8.57
C GLY A 313 -10.29 20.33 -8.44
N PRO A 314 -9.01 20.73 -8.28
CA PRO A 314 -7.92 19.79 -8.10
C PRO A 314 -8.16 18.93 -6.85
N ALA A 315 -8.27 17.62 -7.04
CA ALA A 315 -8.48 16.68 -5.95
C ALA A 315 -7.34 16.77 -4.93
N VAL A 316 -7.68 17.13 -3.70
CA VAL A 316 -6.70 17.32 -2.62
C VAL A 316 -6.19 15.95 -2.16
N GLU A 317 -4.90 15.66 -2.36
CA GLU A 317 -4.29 14.42 -1.88
C GLU A 317 -4.23 14.39 -0.35
N ARG A 318 -5.07 13.56 0.27
CA ARG A 318 -5.17 13.42 1.72
C ARG A 318 -4.24 12.35 2.27
N LEU A 319 -3.71 12.58 3.47
CA LEU A 319 -2.80 11.65 4.14
C LEU A 319 -3.48 10.36 4.60
N LEU A 320 -4.76 10.47 4.98
CA LEU A 320 -5.59 9.36 5.40
C LEU A 320 -6.67 9.11 4.34
N THR A 321 -6.88 7.84 4.00
CA THR A 321 -8.08 7.42 3.28
C THR A 321 -9.31 7.50 4.19
N ARG A 322 -10.53 7.46 3.63
CA ARG A 322 -11.77 7.44 4.42
C ARG A 322 -11.79 6.32 5.46
N HIS A 323 -11.37 5.11 5.08
CA HIS A 323 -11.27 3.98 5.98
C HIS A 323 -10.21 4.19 7.09
N GLN A 324 -9.06 4.77 6.76
CA GLN A 324 -8.05 5.11 7.77
C GLN A 324 -8.52 6.21 8.72
N ALA A 325 -9.35 7.14 8.25
CA ALA A 325 -9.96 8.17 9.08
C ALA A 325 -10.97 7.59 10.08
N VAL A 326 -11.74 6.55 9.70
CA VAL A 326 -12.60 5.81 10.64
C VAL A 326 -11.77 5.21 11.78
N HIS A 327 -10.65 4.56 11.45
CA HIS A 327 -9.75 4.01 12.46
C HIS A 327 -9.07 5.09 13.30
N ALA A 328 -8.71 6.23 12.72
CA ALA A 328 -8.18 7.36 13.49
C ALA A 328 -9.19 7.82 14.54
N ARG A 329 -10.47 7.99 14.17
CA ARG A 329 -11.54 8.35 15.11
C ARG A 329 -11.74 7.30 16.21
N ALA A 330 -11.69 6.01 15.87
CA ALA A 330 -11.75 4.94 16.88
C ALA A 330 -10.58 5.01 17.89
N VAL A 331 -9.39 5.44 17.47
CA VAL A 331 -8.27 5.70 18.39
C VAL A 331 -8.55 6.92 19.26
N LEU A 332 -9.13 8.00 18.71
CA LEU A 332 -9.50 9.17 19.51
C LEU A 332 -10.53 8.82 20.58
N ASP A 333 -11.55 8.04 20.24
CA ASP A 333 -12.59 7.57 21.17
C ASP A 333 -12.01 6.67 22.27
N TYR A 334 -11.09 5.76 21.89
CA TYR A 334 -10.35 4.93 22.86
C TYR A 334 -9.57 5.79 23.85
N VAL A 335 -8.79 6.76 23.36
CA VAL A 335 -8.01 7.67 24.20
C VAL A 335 -8.90 8.53 25.07
N GLN A 336 -10.08 8.92 24.58
CA GLN A 336 -11.03 9.68 25.39
C GLN A 336 -11.42 8.92 26.66
N THR A 337 -11.65 7.63 26.50
CA THR A 337 -12.19 6.73 27.54
C THR A 337 -11.12 6.12 28.44
N HIS A 338 -9.89 5.92 27.93
CA HIS A 338 -8.84 5.15 28.60
C HIS A 338 -7.64 6.00 29.07
N SER A 339 -7.77 7.33 29.04
CA SER A 339 -6.76 8.21 29.63
C SER A 339 -6.89 8.18 31.16
N PRO A 340 -5.80 7.93 31.92
CA PRO A 340 -5.87 7.80 33.37
C PRO A 340 -6.16 9.12 34.09
N HIS A 341 -5.92 10.24 33.42
CA HIS A 341 -6.17 11.57 33.97
C HIS A 341 -6.84 12.47 32.91
N PRO A 342 -7.71 13.41 33.31
CA PRO A 342 -8.51 14.20 32.38
C PRO A 342 -7.73 15.27 31.61
N GLU A 343 -6.54 15.67 32.06
CA GLU A 343 -5.73 16.77 31.53
C GLU A 343 -5.40 16.60 30.04
N ALA A 344 -5.36 17.73 29.31
CA ALA A 344 -5.09 17.74 27.88
C ALA A 344 -3.70 17.19 27.54
N GLU A 345 -2.69 17.51 28.35
CA GLU A 345 -1.31 17.05 28.17
C GLU A 345 -1.22 15.53 28.32
N VAL A 346 -1.90 14.98 29.33
CA VAL A 346 -1.97 13.53 29.55
C VAL A 346 -2.68 12.85 28.39
N ARG A 347 -3.82 13.40 27.94
CA ARG A 347 -4.56 12.83 26.81
C ARG A 347 -3.77 12.85 25.50
N LEU A 348 -3.02 13.92 25.24
CA LEU A 348 -2.12 14.01 24.10
C LEU A 348 -0.99 12.97 24.19
N ALA A 349 -0.38 12.80 25.36
CA ALA A 349 0.64 11.77 25.58
C ALA A 349 0.07 10.37 25.35
N VAL A 350 -1.08 10.06 25.96
CA VAL A 350 -1.78 8.77 25.82
C VAL A 350 -2.08 8.46 24.36
N LEU A 351 -2.56 9.43 23.57
CA LEU A 351 -2.78 9.27 22.13
C LEU A 351 -1.49 8.86 21.39
N MET A 352 -0.42 9.62 21.60
CA MET A 352 0.84 9.40 20.89
C MET A 352 1.50 8.08 21.30
N LEU A 353 1.43 7.72 22.58
CA LEU A 353 1.98 6.47 23.12
C LEU A 353 1.15 5.27 22.64
N THR A 354 -0.19 5.34 22.68
CA THR A 354 -1.08 4.29 22.15
C THR A 354 -0.76 3.93 20.70
N LEU A 355 -0.52 4.94 19.85
CA LEU A 355 -0.16 4.72 18.45
C LEU A 355 1.23 4.07 18.29
N ARG A 356 2.15 4.28 19.23
CA ARG A 356 3.49 3.68 19.22
C ARG A 356 3.48 2.24 19.73
N THR A 357 2.71 1.97 20.78
CA THR A 357 2.63 0.67 21.47
C THR A 357 1.52 -0.25 20.97
N PHE A 358 0.70 0.22 20.04
CA PHE A 358 -0.47 -0.45 19.45
C PHE A 358 -0.43 -1.97 19.26
N ARG A 359 0.71 -2.55 18.91
CA ARG A 359 0.78 -3.95 18.43
C ARG A 359 0.85 -4.96 19.57
N ASP A 360 1.76 -4.71 20.49
CA ASP A 360 2.21 -5.66 21.50
C ASP A 360 2.33 -4.98 22.86
N GLY A 361 1.72 -3.81 23.02
CA GLY A 361 1.82 -2.97 24.21
C GLY A 361 3.20 -2.36 24.40
N THR A 362 4.17 -2.60 23.51
CA THR A 362 5.54 -2.10 23.63
C THR A 362 5.90 -1.16 22.49
N GLY A 363 6.77 -0.19 22.78
CA GLY A 363 7.19 0.81 21.81
C GLY A 363 8.44 1.53 22.26
N ASN A 364 8.90 2.48 21.45
CA ASN A 364 10.05 3.32 21.79
C ASN A 364 9.67 4.79 21.74
N VAL A 365 10.22 5.58 22.66
CA VAL A 365 10.14 7.04 22.67
C VAL A 365 11.49 7.64 23.01
N THR A 366 11.75 8.84 22.51
CA THR A 366 12.92 9.62 22.90
C THR A 366 12.49 10.83 23.73
N GLY A 367 13.39 11.41 24.53
CA GLY A 367 13.13 12.67 25.22
C GLY A 367 12.73 13.80 24.24
N GLN A 368 13.27 13.79 23.01
CA GLN A 368 12.90 14.73 21.96
C GLN A 368 11.45 14.57 21.49
N ASP A 369 10.95 13.33 21.38
CA ASP A 369 9.55 13.09 21.03
C ASP A 369 8.61 13.67 22.08
N LEU A 370 8.89 13.38 23.35
CA LEU A 370 8.09 13.81 24.50
C LEU A 370 8.07 15.33 24.62
N THR A 371 9.24 15.97 24.55
CA THR A 371 9.37 17.44 24.56
C THR A 371 8.68 18.06 23.35
N GLY A 372 8.72 17.41 22.18
CA GLY A 372 8.03 17.88 20.98
C GLY A 372 6.51 17.92 21.15
N TRP A 373 5.94 16.95 21.86
CA TRP A 373 4.50 16.85 22.09
C TRP A 373 4.01 17.72 23.25
N LEU A 374 4.72 17.66 24.38
CA LEU A 374 4.27 18.16 25.68
C LEU A 374 5.02 19.42 26.13
N GLN A 375 6.06 19.83 25.43
CA GLN A 375 6.89 20.98 25.80
C GLN A 375 7.42 20.80 27.24
N ASP A 376 7.21 21.81 28.09
CA ASP A 376 7.73 21.85 29.46
C ASP A 376 6.98 20.91 30.41
N ASP A 377 5.83 20.35 30.00
CA ASP A 377 5.01 19.42 30.80
C ASP A 377 5.45 17.95 30.69
N ALA A 378 6.43 17.64 29.83
CA ALA A 378 6.77 16.26 29.47
C ALA A 378 7.11 15.39 30.70
N GLU A 379 7.98 15.88 31.58
CA GLU A 379 8.40 15.13 32.78
C GLU A 379 7.25 14.88 33.75
N ARG A 380 6.48 15.93 34.06
CA ARG A 380 5.29 15.85 34.95
C ARG A 380 4.28 14.83 34.44
N VAL A 381 3.98 14.86 33.13
CA VAL A 381 3.01 13.95 32.51
C VAL A 381 3.51 12.51 32.53
N LEU A 382 4.80 12.27 32.27
CA LEU A 382 5.37 10.93 32.37
C LEU A 382 5.28 10.38 33.80
N GLN A 383 5.59 11.21 34.81
CA GLN A 383 5.46 10.83 36.21
C GLN A 383 4.02 10.45 36.55
N GLN A 384 3.02 11.22 36.09
CA GLN A 384 1.60 10.89 36.27
C GLN A 384 1.24 9.53 35.64
N LEU A 385 1.65 9.29 34.39
CA LEU A 385 1.36 8.04 33.68
C LEU A 385 2.01 6.81 34.34
N VAL A 386 3.23 6.96 34.87
CA VAL A 386 3.91 5.90 35.61
C VAL A 386 3.27 5.67 36.97
N ALA A 387 2.92 6.73 37.71
CA ALA A 387 2.26 6.63 39.00
C ALA A 387 0.87 5.96 38.90
N ALA A 388 0.19 6.12 37.77
CA ALA A 388 -1.08 5.44 37.47
C ALA A 388 -0.94 3.98 37.00
N ASP A 389 0.28 3.41 36.94
CA ASP A 389 0.63 2.13 36.28
C ASP A 389 0.10 2.02 34.84
N TRP A 390 -0.17 3.17 34.19
CA TRP A 390 -0.61 3.21 32.80
C TRP A 390 0.59 3.04 31.84
N LEU A 391 1.76 3.54 32.24
CA LEU A 391 3.02 3.46 31.51
C LEU A 391 4.11 2.81 32.38
N ARG A 392 4.81 1.81 31.84
CA ARG A 392 5.99 1.22 32.47
C ARG A 392 7.25 1.58 31.69
N LEU A 393 8.27 2.01 32.44
CA LEU A 393 9.58 2.41 31.94
C LEU A 393 10.66 1.49 32.53
N PRO A 394 11.72 1.14 31.77
CA PRO A 394 12.85 0.35 32.27
C PRO A 394 13.82 1.18 33.12
N CYS A 395 13.67 2.51 33.11
CA CYS A 395 14.51 3.49 33.78
C CYS A 395 13.64 4.60 34.39
N THR A 396 14.26 5.51 35.14
CA THR A 396 13.55 6.64 35.76
C THR A 396 13.09 7.66 34.70
N VAL A 397 12.04 8.43 35.02
CA VAL A 397 11.54 9.47 34.10
C VAL A 397 12.63 10.49 33.77
N ALA A 398 13.45 10.89 34.75
CA ALA A 398 14.56 11.82 34.55
C ALA A 398 15.58 11.30 33.52
N GLU A 399 15.89 9.99 33.55
CA GLU A 399 16.78 9.37 32.56
C GLU A 399 16.17 9.36 31.15
N VAL A 400 14.86 9.11 31.02
CA VAL A 400 14.16 9.21 29.72
C VAL A 400 14.21 10.64 29.17
N MET A 401 14.00 11.63 30.04
CA MET A 401 14.04 13.04 29.64
C MET A 401 15.45 13.51 29.30
N ALA A 402 16.48 13.00 30.00
CA ALA A 402 17.88 13.27 29.70
C ALA A 402 18.34 12.64 28.38
N SER A 403 17.81 11.47 28.03
CA SER A 403 18.09 10.77 26.77
C SER A 403 17.26 11.34 25.62
N LEU A 404 17.71 12.48 25.08
CA LEU A 404 16.98 13.20 24.04
C LEU A 404 16.85 12.42 22.74
N GLU A 405 17.89 11.69 22.33
CA GLU A 405 17.94 11.02 21.03
C GLU A 405 17.93 9.49 21.14
N ASP A 406 18.32 8.90 22.28
CA ASP A 406 18.33 7.45 22.40
C ASP A 406 16.92 6.93 22.68
N PRO A 407 16.47 5.91 21.92
CA PRO A 407 15.15 5.34 22.11
C PRO A 407 15.07 4.60 23.44
N THR A 408 14.17 5.04 24.30
CA THR A 408 13.76 4.34 25.51
C THR A 408 12.58 3.43 25.20
N ALA A 409 12.70 2.15 25.56
CA ALA A 409 11.60 1.20 25.47
C ALA A 409 10.51 1.55 26.51
N ILE A 410 9.25 1.46 26.10
CA ILE A 410 8.08 1.72 26.93
C ILE A 410 7.09 0.58 26.81
N THR A 411 6.31 0.38 27.88
CA THR A 411 5.23 -0.61 27.89
C THR A 411 3.94 0.03 28.39
N VAL A 412 2.83 -0.18 27.67
CA VAL A 412 1.47 0.17 28.09
C VAL A 412 0.74 -1.14 28.38
N PRO A 413 0.55 -1.51 29.67
CA PRO A 413 0.04 -2.84 30.05
C PRO A 413 -1.32 -3.20 29.43
N THR A 414 -2.21 -2.21 29.28
CA THR A 414 -3.55 -2.40 28.71
C THR A 414 -3.56 -2.74 27.22
N LEU A 415 -2.41 -2.59 26.53
CA LEU A 415 -2.26 -2.87 25.11
C LEU A 415 -1.41 -4.12 24.83
N LEU A 416 -1.00 -4.85 25.86
CA LEU A 416 -0.26 -6.10 25.73
C LEU A 416 -1.12 -7.20 25.08
N PRO A 417 -0.52 -8.20 24.39
CA PRO A 417 -1.26 -9.25 23.69
C PRO A 417 -2.19 -10.11 24.55
N GLU A 418 -1.94 -10.18 25.86
CA GLU A 418 -2.79 -10.88 26.83
C GLU A 418 -4.12 -10.15 27.07
N GLN A 419 -4.23 -8.88 26.68
CA GLN A 419 -5.43 -8.07 26.81
C GLN A 419 -6.31 -8.16 25.55
N PRO A 420 -7.63 -7.91 25.67
CA PRO A 420 -8.50 -7.76 24.50
C PRO A 420 -7.98 -6.67 23.56
N ARG A 421 -7.80 -6.99 22.29
CA ARG A 421 -7.27 -6.02 21.31
C ARG A 421 -8.28 -4.88 21.10
N PRO A 422 -7.92 -3.63 21.42
CA PRO A 422 -8.86 -2.51 21.30
C PRO A 422 -9.12 -2.09 19.85
N PHE A 423 -8.28 -2.56 18.91
CA PHE A 423 -8.32 -2.13 17.51
C PHE A 423 -8.20 -3.32 16.56
N ALA A 424 -8.99 -3.29 15.48
CA ALA A 424 -9.05 -4.35 14.47
C ALA A 424 -8.16 -4.10 13.23
N PHE A 425 -7.30 -3.07 13.22
CA PHE A 425 -6.52 -2.68 12.03
C PHE A 425 -5.04 -3.07 12.08
N GLY A 426 -4.47 -3.35 10.91
CA GLY A 426 -3.09 -3.82 10.76
C GLY A 426 -2.02 -2.72 10.84
N LYS A 427 -0.75 -3.16 10.82
CA LYS A 427 0.45 -2.31 10.95
C LYS A 427 0.50 -1.17 9.92
N ALA A 428 0.13 -1.41 8.66
CA ALA A 428 0.19 -0.38 7.62
C ALA A 428 -0.75 0.80 7.92
N THR A 429 -1.99 0.50 8.29
CA THR A 429 -2.98 1.48 8.75
C THR A 429 -2.49 2.22 9.98
N ARG A 430 -1.97 1.50 10.99
CA ARG A 430 -1.40 2.12 12.19
C ARG A 430 -0.27 3.09 11.86
N SER A 431 0.66 2.73 11.00
CA SER A 431 1.77 3.61 10.61
C SER A 431 1.29 4.87 9.91
N ARG A 432 0.23 4.78 9.09
CA ARG A 432 -0.41 5.94 8.45
C ARG A 432 -1.06 6.86 9.48
N ILE A 433 -1.84 6.31 10.42
CA ILE A 433 -2.48 7.09 11.49
C ILE A 433 -1.44 7.72 12.42
N SER A 434 -0.42 6.96 12.82
CA SER A 434 0.69 7.48 13.64
C SER A 434 1.43 8.62 12.95
N GLY A 435 1.73 8.48 11.65
CA GLY A 435 2.40 9.54 10.88
C GLY A 435 1.49 10.76 10.66
N TRP A 436 0.19 10.56 10.48
CA TRP A 436 -0.80 11.63 10.42
C TRP A 436 -0.89 12.40 11.74
N ALA A 437 -1.00 11.71 12.88
CA ALA A 437 -1.06 12.32 14.19
C ALA A 437 0.22 13.11 14.49
N GLN A 438 1.39 12.55 14.19
CA GLN A 438 2.68 13.23 14.32
C GLN A 438 2.76 14.51 13.47
N LYS A 439 2.27 14.48 12.22
CA LYS A 439 2.27 15.66 11.35
C LYS A 439 1.30 16.74 11.81
N THR A 440 0.16 16.33 12.37
CA THR A 440 -0.85 17.26 12.90
C THR A 440 -0.34 17.95 14.17
N VAL A 441 0.10 17.17 15.16
CA VAL A 441 0.66 17.71 16.42
C VAL A 441 1.97 18.48 16.17
N GLY A 442 2.79 17.99 15.24
CA GLY A 442 4.07 18.58 14.86
C GLY A 442 3.97 19.68 13.81
N ASP A 443 2.77 20.16 13.48
CA ASP A 443 2.58 21.23 12.50
C ASP A 443 3.45 22.44 12.84
N ARG A 444 4.13 22.97 11.83
CA ARG A 444 5.14 24.02 12.01
C ARG A 444 4.54 25.27 12.66
N LYS A 445 3.30 25.64 12.32
CA LYS A 445 2.67 26.87 12.86
C LYS A 445 2.16 26.65 14.27
N LEU A 446 1.59 25.48 14.58
CA LEU A 446 1.20 25.12 15.94
C LEU A 446 2.42 25.06 16.88
N ARG A 447 3.52 24.44 16.43
CA ARG A 447 4.77 24.34 17.20
C ARG A 447 5.46 25.69 17.40
N LYS A 448 5.58 26.52 16.35
CA LYS A 448 6.22 27.84 16.44
C LYS A 448 5.50 28.77 17.42
N LYS A 449 4.18 28.70 17.47
CA LYS A 449 3.36 29.48 18.42
C LYS A 449 3.28 28.85 19.81
N ARG A 450 3.97 27.72 20.04
CA ARG A 450 3.96 26.96 21.30
C ARG A 450 2.54 26.68 21.83
N LEU A 451 1.58 26.45 20.94
CA LEU A 451 0.18 26.22 21.35
C LEU A 451 0.08 25.02 22.30
N ALA A 452 -0.75 25.17 23.34
CA ALA A 452 -0.96 24.19 24.40
C ALA A 452 -1.56 22.87 23.89
N ALA A 453 -1.49 21.83 24.72
CA ALA A 453 -1.96 20.49 24.36
C ALA A 453 -3.43 20.47 23.95
N ALA A 454 -4.29 21.22 24.65
CA ALA A 454 -5.72 21.33 24.32
C ALA A 454 -5.96 21.86 22.90
N THR A 455 -5.24 22.89 22.47
CA THR A 455 -5.34 23.43 21.10
C THR A 455 -4.84 22.42 20.05
N ARG A 456 -3.79 21.66 20.38
CA ARG A 456 -3.26 20.61 19.49
C ARG A 456 -4.22 19.40 19.39
N LEU A 457 -4.89 19.05 20.48
CA LEU A 457 -5.97 18.05 20.49
C LEU A 457 -7.16 18.53 19.66
N LEU A 458 -7.54 19.81 19.76
CA LEU A 458 -8.58 20.40 18.92
C LEU A 458 -8.19 20.36 17.43
N ALA A 459 -6.93 20.62 17.10
CA ALA A 459 -6.41 20.48 15.73
C ALA A 459 -6.54 19.03 15.22
N LEU A 460 -6.13 18.04 16.01
CA LEU A 460 -6.29 16.62 15.70
C LEU A 460 -7.76 16.22 15.50
N TYR A 461 -8.62 16.65 16.42
CA TYR A 461 -10.04 16.28 16.43
C TYR A 461 -10.76 16.88 15.23
N THR A 462 -10.52 18.17 14.93
CA THR A 462 -11.06 18.83 13.75
C THR A 462 -10.55 18.19 12.47
N ALA A 463 -9.25 17.89 12.34
CA ALA A 463 -8.72 17.18 11.18
C ALA A 463 -9.35 15.79 11.00
N ALA A 464 -9.60 15.03 12.06
CA ALA A 464 -10.21 13.70 11.97
C ALA A 464 -11.69 13.72 11.56
N HIS A 465 -12.37 14.86 11.68
CA HIS A 465 -13.80 14.99 11.44
C HIS A 465 -14.10 16.06 10.38
N THR A 466 -13.49 15.90 9.20
CA THR A 466 -13.69 16.83 8.08
C THR A 466 -14.38 16.18 6.89
N ARG A 467 -15.19 17.00 6.23
CA ARG A 467 -15.78 16.70 4.93
C ARG A 467 -14.77 16.88 3.79
N PRO A 468 -15.10 16.41 2.58
CA PRO A 468 -14.29 16.64 1.38
C PRO A 468 -13.98 18.12 1.11
N ASP A 469 -14.97 18.99 1.32
CA ASP A 469 -14.86 20.46 1.20
C ASP A 469 -14.09 21.11 2.37
N GLY A 470 -13.60 20.33 3.33
CA GLY A 470 -12.86 20.81 4.49
C GLY A 470 -13.72 21.33 5.64
N ARG A 471 -15.05 21.33 5.50
CA ARG A 471 -15.97 21.73 6.57
C ARG A 471 -15.98 20.70 7.69
N LEU A 472 -16.16 21.17 8.92
CA LEU A 472 -16.19 20.33 10.12
C LEU A 472 -17.53 19.62 10.30
N GLY A 473 -17.49 18.35 10.69
CA GLY A 473 -18.67 17.54 10.99
C GLY A 473 -19.45 17.06 9.76
N ARG A 474 -20.42 16.17 9.98
CA ARG A 474 -21.28 15.68 8.89
C ARG A 474 -22.28 16.76 8.47
N PRO A 475 -22.73 16.78 7.20
CA PRO A 475 -23.77 17.71 6.75
C PRO A 475 -25.01 17.68 7.63
N GLU A 476 -25.51 16.48 7.95
CA GLU A 476 -26.69 16.23 8.78
C GLU A 476 -26.56 16.76 10.21
N ASP A 477 -25.33 16.83 10.76
CA ASP A 477 -25.10 17.26 12.14
C ASP A 477 -24.93 18.77 12.29
N GLY A 478 -24.79 19.49 11.17
CA GLY A 478 -24.58 20.94 11.13
C GLY A 478 -23.29 21.42 11.80
N GLY A 479 -22.30 20.54 12.01
CA GLY A 479 -21.04 20.81 12.70
C GLY A 479 -20.64 19.68 13.67
N LEU A 480 -19.53 19.85 14.38
CA LEU A 480 -19.12 18.92 15.45
C LEU A 480 -19.91 19.20 16.72
N HIS A 481 -20.30 18.18 17.47
CA HIS A 481 -20.93 18.38 18.78
C HIS A 481 -19.95 19.07 19.73
N LEU A 482 -20.34 20.22 20.28
CA LEU A 482 -19.47 21.05 21.11
C LEU A 482 -19.05 20.28 22.37
N ASP A 483 -19.98 19.63 23.06
CA ASP A 483 -19.69 18.87 24.29
C ASP A 483 -18.70 17.72 24.06
N LYS A 484 -18.85 16.98 22.96
CA LYS A 484 -17.93 15.89 22.58
C LYS A 484 -16.54 16.44 22.26
N THR A 485 -16.49 17.56 21.55
CA THR A 485 -15.24 18.25 21.20
C THR A 485 -14.53 18.76 22.45
N ALA A 486 -15.26 19.42 23.33
CA ALA A 486 -14.78 19.95 24.60
C ALA A 486 -14.24 18.83 25.51
N ALA A 487 -15.03 17.76 25.68
CA ALA A 487 -14.65 16.59 26.46
C ALA A 487 -13.37 15.92 25.93
N PHE A 488 -13.25 15.76 24.61
CA PHE A 488 -12.03 15.23 24.01
C PHE A 488 -10.83 16.17 24.22
N CYS A 489 -11.01 17.48 24.10
CA CYS A 489 -9.90 18.43 24.26
C CYS A 489 -9.53 18.73 25.72
N ALA A 490 -10.26 18.13 26.69
CA ALA A 490 -10.17 18.46 28.11
C ALA A 490 -10.40 19.96 28.39
N LEU A 491 -11.40 20.53 27.72
CA LEU A 491 -11.79 21.93 27.84
C LEU A 491 -13.25 22.03 28.32
N PRO A 492 -13.60 23.11 29.04
CA PRO A 492 -14.98 23.55 29.16
C PRO A 492 -15.56 23.88 27.76
N PRO A 493 -16.84 23.57 27.46
CA PRO A 493 -17.47 23.90 26.19
C PRO A 493 -17.34 25.38 25.78
N GLU A 494 -17.42 26.29 26.74
CA GLU A 494 -17.29 27.73 26.58
C GLU A 494 -15.89 28.19 26.14
N ASP A 495 -14.85 27.41 26.43
CA ASP A 495 -13.47 27.74 26.08
C ASP A 495 -13.08 27.23 24.68
N VAL A 496 -13.86 26.33 24.08
CA VAL A 496 -13.56 25.77 22.76
C VAL A 496 -13.40 26.87 21.70
N ILE A 497 -14.22 27.93 21.75
CA ILE A 497 -14.13 29.03 20.78
C ILE A 497 -12.79 29.77 20.87
N LYS A 498 -12.26 30.00 22.09
CA LYS A 498 -10.95 30.65 22.30
C LYS A 498 -9.84 29.82 21.66
N HIS A 499 -9.90 28.49 21.80
CA HIS A 499 -8.94 27.58 21.17
C HIS A 499 -9.12 27.51 19.64
N ALA A 500 -10.36 27.60 19.14
CA ALA A 500 -10.62 27.67 17.71
C ALA A 500 -10.07 28.98 17.09
N GLU A 501 -10.16 30.11 17.79
CA GLU A 501 -9.55 31.39 17.38
C GLU A 501 -8.02 31.30 17.31
N LEU A 502 -7.38 30.57 18.23
CA LEU A 502 -5.94 30.27 18.15
C LEU A 502 -5.63 29.44 16.89
N LEU A 503 -6.49 28.49 16.53
CA LEU A 503 -6.37 27.71 15.30
C LEU A 503 -6.55 28.59 14.05
N ILE A 504 -7.50 29.53 14.03
CA ILE A 504 -7.65 30.52 12.95
C ILE A 504 -6.37 31.34 12.80
N THR A 505 -5.90 31.93 13.91
CA THR A 505 -4.69 32.76 13.92
C THR A 505 -3.46 31.96 13.47
N SER A 506 -3.43 30.64 13.72
CA SER A 506 -2.36 29.75 13.25
C SER A 506 -2.49 29.34 11.77
N GLY A 507 -3.55 29.73 11.08
CA GLY A 507 -3.86 29.27 9.73
C GLY A 507 -4.09 27.76 9.68
N TRP A 508 -4.84 27.26 10.67
CA TRP A 508 -5.37 25.90 10.72
C TRP A 508 -6.81 25.88 10.23
N LEU A 509 -7.65 26.73 10.83
CA LEU A 509 -9.03 27.01 10.40
C LEU A 509 -9.10 28.32 9.61
N THR A 510 -10.03 28.40 8.66
CA THR A 510 -10.39 29.65 7.99
C THR A 510 -11.36 30.48 8.85
N GLU A 511 -12.32 29.78 9.46
CA GLU A 511 -13.38 30.35 10.29
C GLU A 511 -13.77 29.33 11.38
N ALA A 512 -14.40 29.81 12.46
CA ALA A 512 -14.98 28.98 13.50
C ALA A 512 -16.17 29.67 14.17
N ASP A 513 -17.19 28.88 14.51
CA ASP A 513 -18.37 29.31 15.25
C ASP A 513 -18.81 28.17 16.21
N THR A 514 -19.34 28.52 17.39
CA THR A 514 -19.84 27.55 18.38
C THR A 514 -21.34 27.66 18.63
N ALA A 515 -22.08 28.45 17.84
CA ALA A 515 -23.50 28.68 18.02
C ALA A 515 -24.34 27.39 17.96
N GLY A 516 -25.37 27.31 18.81
CA GLY A 516 -26.29 26.17 18.83
C GLY A 516 -25.66 24.85 19.30
N GLY A 517 -24.62 24.90 20.15
CA GLY A 517 -23.97 23.71 20.71
C GLY A 517 -23.16 22.91 19.69
N LYS A 518 -22.75 23.55 18.58
CA LYS A 518 -22.02 22.92 17.49
C LYS A 518 -20.78 23.75 17.14
N LEU A 519 -19.61 23.10 17.06
CA LEU A 519 -18.42 23.70 16.48
C LEU A 519 -18.49 23.57 14.95
N ARG A 520 -18.67 24.71 14.29
CA ARG A 520 -18.59 24.88 12.83
C ARG A 520 -17.25 25.50 12.48
N GLY A 521 -16.80 25.24 11.26
CA GLY A 521 -15.59 25.81 10.72
C GLY A 521 -15.14 25.09 9.47
N GLN A 522 -14.01 25.51 8.93
CA GLN A 522 -13.40 24.92 7.75
C GLN A 522 -11.88 24.87 7.91
N LEU A 523 -11.26 23.74 7.54
CA LEU A 523 -9.81 23.66 7.43
C LEU A 523 -9.31 24.57 6.30
N THR A 524 -8.18 25.23 6.53
CA THR A 524 -7.46 25.92 5.46
C THR A 524 -6.93 24.94 4.41
N GLU A 525 -6.74 25.39 3.16
CA GLU A 525 -6.16 24.58 2.07
C GLU A 525 -4.83 23.94 2.44
N ARG A 526 -4.00 24.66 3.22
CA ARG A 526 -2.71 24.19 3.73
C ARG A 526 -2.83 22.92 4.58
N VAL A 527 -3.91 22.83 5.37
CA VAL A 527 -4.13 21.77 6.35
C VAL A 527 -5.08 20.70 5.81
N LEU A 528 -5.84 21.00 4.76
CA LEU A 528 -6.78 20.09 4.13
C LEU A 528 -6.19 18.71 3.77
N PRO A 529 -4.91 18.56 3.33
CA PRO A 529 -4.28 17.26 3.17
C PRO A 529 -4.22 16.43 4.46
N LEU A 530 -4.14 17.07 5.63
CA LEU A 530 -4.20 16.42 6.94
C LEU A 530 -5.64 16.06 7.35
N GLY A 531 -6.67 16.47 6.63
CA GLY A 531 -8.05 16.13 6.98
C GLY A 531 -8.38 14.67 6.69
N GLY A 532 -8.86 13.94 7.69
CA GLY A 532 -9.48 12.63 7.54
C GLY A 532 -10.95 12.78 7.12
N LEU A 533 -11.32 12.15 6.01
CA LEU A 533 -12.66 12.22 5.46
C LEU A 533 -13.70 11.56 6.39
N LEU A 534 -14.85 12.22 6.54
CA LEU A 534 -16.06 11.67 7.16
C LEU A 534 -16.80 10.71 6.23
#